data_AF-A0A975PHH8-F1
#
_entry.id   AF-A0A975PHH8-F1
#
_cell.length_a   1.000
_cell.length_b   1.000
_cell.length_c   1.000
_cell.angle_alpha   90.00
_cell.angle_beta   90.00
_cell.angle_gamma   90.00
#
_symmetry.space_group_name_H-M   'P 1'
#
loop_
_entity.id
_entity.type
_entity.pdbx_description
1 polymer ?
#
loop_
_entity_poly.entity_id
_entity_poly.type
_entity_poly.pdbx_seq_one_letter_code
_entity_poly.pdbx_strand_id
1 'polypeptide(L)'
;MILLTMITTIFTIFIICFSSNQSFVFKLSDAFFIVGFIYLFIALSIHVRNIGFFKTLSYNKYRRNYKKLNELNLTDEELNNNKNGPKKFYDFFIEKYKKQVSNALFYKFAIPLILISFILSFI
;
A
#
# COMPACT_ATOMS: atom_id res chain seq x y z
N MET A 1 5.58 14.44 9.27
CA MET A 1 4.70 14.16 10.43
C MET A 1 3.61 15.21 10.57
N ILE A 2 3.95 16.50 10.69
CA ILE A 2 3.00 17.62 10.91
C ILE A 2 1.83 17.65 9.90
N LEU A 3 2.12 17.40 8.63
CA LEU A 3 1.11 17.36 7.57
C LEU A 3 0.09 16.23 7.77
N LEU A 4 0.55 15.05 8.18
CA LEU A 4 -0.30 13.87 8.38
C LEU A 4 -1.19 14.06 9.62
N THR A 5 -0.63 14.64 10.69
CA THR A 5 -1.35 15.01 11.91
C THR A 5 -2.42 16.08 11.65
N MET A 6 -2.13 17.08 10.80
CA MET A 6 -3.13 18.08 10.42
C MET A 6 -4.30 17.46 9.65
N ILE A 7 -4.00 16.62 8.65
CA ILE A 7 -5.02 15.93 7.85
C ILE A 7 -5.90 15.07 8.77
N THR A 8 -5.30 14.34 9.71
CA THR A 8 -6.06 13.55 10.69
C THR A 8 -6.98 14.40 11.54
N THR A 9 -6.47 15.49 12.11
CA THR A 9 -7.27 16.36 12.98
C THR A 9 -8.47 16.97 12.24
N ILE A 10 -8.27 17.41 11.00
CA ILE A 10 -9.35 17.97 10.17
C ILE A 10 -10.40 16.90 9.88
N PHE A 11 -9.97 15.68 9.53
CA PHE A 11 -10.87 14.57 9.24
C PHE A 11 -11.68 14.14 10.46
N THR A 12 -11.06 14.07 11.64
CA THR A 12 -11.76 13.76 12.89
C THR A 12 -12.78 14.83 13.25
N ILE A 13 -12.45 16.11 13.09
CA ILE A 13 -13.39 17.22 13.34
C ILE A 13 -14.59 17.13 12.39
N PHE A 14 -14.34 16.84 11.12
CA PHE A 14 -15.40 16.68 10.11
C PHE A 14 -16.37 15.54 10.47
N ILE A 15 -15.85 14.37 10.87
CA ILE A 15 -16.67 13.21 11.26
C ILE A 15 -17.48 13.50 12.53
N ILE A 16 -16.89 14.14 13.54
CA ILE A 16 -17.58 14.51 14.77
C ILE A 16 -18.73 15.48 14.49
N CYS A 17 -18.55 16.42 13.56
CA CYS A 17 -19.57 17.41 13.21
C CYS A 17 -20.73 16.82 12.38
N PHE A 18 -20.48 15.75 11.61
CA PHE A 18 -21.49 15.12 10.74
C PHE A 18 -22.26 14.00 11.43
N SER A 19 -21.71 13.35 12.45
CA SER A 19 -22.46 12.38 13.26
C SER A 19 -23.48 13.12 14.12
N SER A 20 -24.76 12.98 13.80
CA SER A 20 -25.89 13.48 14.57
C SER A 20 -26.51 12.27 15.27
N ASN A 21 -26.72 12.33 16.60
CA ASN A 21 -27.43 11.33 17.44
C ASN A 21 -26.62 10.34 18.31
N GLN A 22 -25.29 10.47 18.45
CA GLN A 22 -24.50 9.65 19.39
C GLN A 22 -23.84 10.48 20.50
N SER A 23 -23.55 9.86 21.65
CA SER A 23 -22.72 10.48 22.70
C SER A 23 -21.34 10.84 22.14
N PHE A 24 -20.75 11.93 22.62
CA PHE A 24 -19.47 12.44 22.12
C PHE A 24 -18.35 11.38 22.11
N VAL A 25 -18.30 10.51 23.14
CA VAL A 25 -17.32 9.42 23.26
C VAL A 25 -17.44 8.42 22.11
N PHE A 26 -18.67 8.01 21.76
CA PHE A 26 -18.92 7.11 20.64
C PHE A 26 -18.53 7.74 19.29
N LYS A 27 -18.84 9.03 19.08
CA LYS A 27 -18.41 9.75 17.87
C LYS A 27 -16.90 9.81 17.72
N LEU A 28 -16.20 10.02 18.84
CA LEU A 28 -14.74 10.08 18.86
C LEU A 28 -14.13 8.69 18.60
N SER A 29 -14.74 7.64 19.16
CA SER A 29 -14.38 6.26 18.88
C SER A 29 -14.51 5.93 17.40
N ASP A 30 -15.67 6.22 16.79
CA ASP A 30 -15.93 5.95 15.39
C ASP A 30 -14.99 6.73 14.47
N ALA A 31 -14.72 8.00 14.79
CA ALA A 31 -13.77 8.83 14.05
C ALA A 31 -12.35 8.24 14.10
N PHE A 32 -11.87 7.82 15.28
CA PHE A 32 -10.56 7.19 15.41
C PHE A 32 -10.49 5.83 14.72
N PHE A 33 -11.58 5.06 14.75
CA PHE A 33 -11.68 3.78 14.04
C PHE A 33 -11.50 3.99 12.54
N ILE A 34 -12.35 4.83 11.94
CA ILE A 34 -12.37 5.09 10.49
C ILE A 34 -11.02 5.61 10.03
N VAL A 35 -10.46 6.60 10.73
CA VAL A 35 -9.17 7.20 10.37
C VAL A 35 -8.03 6.18 10.52
N GLY A 36 -8.02 5.40 11.60
CA GLY A 36 -7.05 4.31 11.79
C GLY A 36 -7.13 3.26 10.68
N PHE A 37 -8.34 2.90 10.27
CA PHE A 37 -8.60 1.92 9.20
C PHE A 37 -8.13 2.44 7.83
N ILE A 38 -8.37 3.71 7.52
CA ILE A 38 -7.86 4.35 6.29
C ILE A 38 -6.33 4.27 6.25
N TYR A 39 -5.64 4.63 7.34
CA TYR A 39 -4.18 4.50 7.38
C TYR A 39 -3.70 3.06 7.28
N LEU A 40 -4.42 2.12 7.86
CA LEU A 40 -4.11 0.70 7.76
C LEU A 40 -4.21 0.24 6.30
N PHE A 41 -5.27 0.59 5.58
CA PHE A 41 -5.41 0.28 4.16
C PHE A 41 -4.32 0.92 3.29
N ILE A 42 -3.93 2.16 3.58
CA ILE A 42 -2.81 2.82 2.89
C ILE A 42 -1.51 2.08 3.18
N ALA A 43 -1.23 1.74 4.44
CA ALA A 43 -0.03 1.02 4.84
C ALA A 43 0.03 -0.35 4.17
N LEU A 44 -1.09 -1.06 4.13
CA LEU A 44 -1.23 -2.38 3.51
C LEU A 44 -1.06 -2.31 1.99
N SER A 45 -1.64 -1.30 1.34
CA SER A 45 -1.46 -1.07 -0.10
C SER A 45 0.00 -0.80 -0.45
N ILE A 46 0.69 0.01 0.35
CA ILE A 46 2.12 0.26 0.19
C ILE A 46 2.91 -1.02 0.51
N HIS A 47 2.53 -1.78 1.53
CA HIS A 47 3.19 -3.02 1.92
C HIS A 47 3.10 -4.09 0.84
N VAL A 48 1.91 -4.35 0.30
CA VAL A 48 1.70 -5.26 -0.85
C VAL A 48 2.51 -4.78 -2.06
N ARG A 49 2.57 -3.47 -2.28
CA ARG A 49 3.43 -2.90 -3.32
C ARG A 49 4.91 -3.14 -3.04
N ASN A 50 5.33 -3.07 -1.77
CA ASN A 50 6.72 -3.14 -1.36
C ASN A 50 7.28 -4.56 -1.29
N ILE A 51 6.48 -5.54 -0.83
CA ILE A 51 6.93 -6.91 -0.55
C ILE A 51 7.27 -7.73 -1.81
N GLY A 52 7.19 -7.10 -2.98
CA GLY A 52 7.52 -7.73 -4.25
C GLY A 52 6.36 -8.49 -4.87
N PHE A 53 5.11 -8.26 -4.43
CA PHE A 53 3.93 -8.86 -5.10
C PHE A 53 3.94 -8.53 -6.60
N PHE A 54 4.18 -7.27 -6.96
CA PHE A 54 4.35 -6.85 -8.36
C PHE A 54 5.59 -7.47 -9.04
N LYS A 55 6.68 -7.69 -8.31
CA LYS A 55 7.89 -8.34 -8.83
C LYS A 55 7.60 -9.81 -9.19
N THR A 56 6.86 -10.50 -8.32
CA THR A 56 6.44 -11.90 -8.50
C THR A 56 5.41 -12.03 -9.62
N LEU A 57 4.47 -11.10 -9.72
CA LEU A 57 3.43 -11.07 -10.76
C LEU A 57 4.02 -10.77 -12.14
N SER A 58 4.97 -9.84 -12.20
CA SER A 58 5.73 -9.52 -13.42
C SER A 58 6.61 -10.71 -13.84
N TYR A 59 7.27 -11.37 -12.89
CA TYR A 59 8.05 -12.58 -13.15
C TYR A 59 7.19 -13.74 -13.67
N ASN A 60 5.99 -13.95 -13.11
CA ASN A 60 5.07 -14.99 -13.58
C ASN A 60 4.53 -14.68 -14.99
N LYS A 61 4.23 -13.41 -15.29
CA LYS A 61 3.87 -12.98 -16.65
C LYS A 61 5.02 -13.21 -17.63
N TYR A 62 6.24 -12.90 -17.23
CA TYR A 62 7.45 -13.16 -17.99
C TYR A 62 7.67 -14.66 -18.25
N ARG A 63 7.58 -15.52 -17.23
CA ARG A 63 7.72 -16.97 -17.35
C ARG A 63 6.71 -17.57 -18.34
N ARG A 64 5.48 -17.05 -18.36
CA ARG A 64 4.46 -17.45 -19.33
C ARG A 64 4.83 -17.05 -20.77
N ASN A 65 5.36 -15.86 -20.97
CA ASN A 65 5.79 -15.39 -22.30
C ASN A 65 7.04 -16.12 -22.78
N TYR A 66 7.99 -16.40 -21.89
CA TYR A 66 9.22 -17.12 -22.20
C TYR A 66 8.94 -18.59 -22.57
N LYS A 67 8.03 -19.27 -21.87
CA LYS A 67 7.57 -20.61 -22.27
C LYS A 67 6.95 -20.63 -23.67
N LYS A 68 6.12 -19.64 -23.99
CA LYS A 68 5.54 -19.49 -25.34
C LYS A 68 6.59 -19.27 -26.42
N LEU A 69 7.65 -18.53 -26.13
CA LEU A 69 8.75 -18.29 -27.08
C LEU A 69 9.64 -19.53 -27.25
N ASN A 70 9.88 -20.30 -26.19
CA ASN A 70 10.58 -21.60 -26.29
C ASN A 70 9.77 -22.66 -27.06
N GLU A 71 8.44 -22.67 -26.94
CA GLU A 71 7.56 -23.56 -27.72
C GLU A 71 7.55 -23.23 -29.23
N LEU A 72 8.00 -22.02 -29.60
CA LEU A 72 8.04 -21.54 -30.99
C LEU A 72 9.40 -21.78 -31.69
N ASN A 73 10.39 -22.45 -31.06
CA ASN A 73 11.71 -22.76 -31.63
C ASN A 73 12.44 -21.56 -32.28
N LEU A 74 12.31 -20.36 -31.68
CA LEU A 74 13.06 -19.19 -32.12
C LEU A 74 14.52 -19.32 -31.65
N THR A 75 15.48 -19.10 -32.57
CA THR A 75 16.92 -19.32 -32.37
C THR A 75 17.48 -18.43 -31.26
N ASP A 76 18.52 -18.90 -30.55
CA ASP A 76 19.16 -18.21 -29.42
C ASP A 76 19.58 -16.75 -29.71
N GLU A 77 19.80 -16.39 -30.98
CA GLU A 77 20.11 -15.02 -31.43
C GLU A 77 18.92 -14.03 -31.32
N GLU A 78 17.69 -14.46 -31.58
CA GLU A 78 16.49 -13.63 -31.42
C GLU A 78 16.14 -13.45 -29.93
N LEU A 79 16.41 -14.48 -29.13
CA LEU A 79 16.31 -14.44 -27.68
C LEU A 79 17.36 -13.48 -27.06
N ASN A 80 18.56 -13.46 -27.63
CA ASN A 80 19.68 -12.61 -27.21
C ASN A 80 19.49 -11.14 -27.61
N ASN A 81 18.93 -10.83 -28.77
CA ASN A 81 18.60 -9.45 -29.16
C ASN A 81 17.51 -8.84 -28.25
N ASN A 82 16.69 -9.67 -27.61
CA ASN A 82 15.70 -9.27 -26.61
C ASN A 82 16.29 -9.13 -25.17
N LYS A 83 17.60 -9.35 -24.97
CA LYS A 83 18.29 -9.19 -23.66
C LYS A 83 18.24 -7.76 -23.09
N ASN A 84 17.91 -6.78 -23.92
CA ASN A 84 17.62 -5.42 -23.45
C ASN A 84 16.31 -5.32 -22.64
N GLY A 85 15.40 -6.28 -22.79
CA GLY A 85 14.18 -6.39 -22.00
C GLY A 85 14.45 -6.62 -20.51
N PRO A 86 15.05 -7.75 -20.09
CA PRO A 86 15.20 -8.09 -18.67
C PRO A 86 16.03 -7.09 -17.89
N LYS A 87 17.08 -6.51 -18.50
CA LYS A 87 17.92 -5.50 -17.85
C LYS A 87 17.20 -4.17 -17.69
N LYS A 88 16.51 -3.66 -18.73
CA LYS A 88 15.68 -2.44 -18.62
C LYS A 88 14.50 -2.61 -17.67
N PHE A 89 13.86 -3.79 -17.62
CA PHE A 89 12.80 -4.06 -16.66
C PHE A 89 13.33 -4.09 -15.24
N TYR A 90 14.46 -4.76 -15.00
CA TYR A 90 15.09 -4.79 -13.68
C TYR A 90 15.53 -3.40 -13.23
N ASP A 91 16.16 -2.62 -14.11
CA ASP A 91 16.61 -1.26 -13.85
C ASP A 91 15.42 -0.30 -13.62
N PHE A 92 14.34 -0.43 -14.40
CA PHE A 92 13.10 0.34 -14.18
C PHE A 92 12.43 0.00 -12.83
N PHE A 93 12.44 -1.27 -12.42
CA PHE A 93 11.95 -1.66 -11.09
C PHE A 93 12.90 -1.18 -9.99
N ILE A 94 14.21 -1.23 -10.17
CA ILE A 94 15.14 -0.65 -9.19
C ILE A 94 14.86 0.83 -9.03
N GLU A 95 14.78 1.59 -10.12
CA GLU A 95 14.61 3.04 -10.07
C GLU A 95 13.23 3.45 -9.53
N LYS A 96 12.17 2.74 -9.93
CA LYS A 96 10.80 3.00 -9.47
C LYS A 96 10.54 2.57 -8.03
N TYR A 97 11.25 1.56 -7.52
CA TYR A 97 11.11 1.06 -6.15
C TYR A 97 12.20 1.57 -5.19
N LYS A 98 13.26 2.23 -5.68
CA LYS A 98 14.24 2.95 -4.84
C LYS A 98 13.58 4.12 -4.09
N LYS A 99 12.51 4.68 -4.64
CA LYS A 99 11.66 5.70 -4.01
C LYS A 99 10.54 5.07 -3.15
N GLN A 100 10.90 4.08 -2.35
CA GLN A 100 9.98 3.41 -1.41
C GLN A 100 9.58 4.37 -0.30
N VAL A 101 8.30 4.72 -0.27
CA VAL A 101 7.70 5.42 0.87
C VAL A 101 7.59 4.41 2.01
N SER A 102 8.23 4.68 3.13
CA SER A 102 8.20 3.81 4.31
C SER A 102 6.76 3.61 4.79
N ASN A 103 6.26 2.38 4.68
CA ASN A 103 4.98 1.94 5.22
C ASN A 103 4.96 1.93 6.76
N ALA A 104 6.13 1.87 7.42
CA ALA A 104 6.24 1.85 8.88
C ALA A 104 5.62 3.09 9.54
N LEU A 105 5.70 4.25 8.88
CA LEU A 105 5.08 5.48 9.38
C LEU A 105 3.55 5.34 9.48
N PHE A 106 2.90 4.71 8.51
CA PHE A 106 1.45 4.56 8.52
C PHE A 106 0.98 3.56 9.58
N TYR A 107 1.71 2.45 9.78
CA TYR A 107 1.43 1.50 10.86
C TYR A 107 1.56 2.13 12.25
N LYS A 108 2.54 3.01 12.45
CA LYS A 108 2.76 3.71 13.73
C LYS A 108 1.58 4.58 14.15
N PHE A 109 0.77 5.06 13.20
CA PHE A 109 -0.45 5.82 13.48
C PHE A 109 -1.71 4.95 13.48
N ALA A 110 -1.82 4.00 12.54
CA ALA A 110 -3.00 3.16 12.41
C ALA A 110 -3.24 2.31 13.68
N ILE A 111 -2.20 1.65 14.19
CA ILE A 111 -2.34 0.68 15.30
C ILE A 111 -2.81 1.37 16.59
N PRO A 112 -2.19 2.48 17.06
CA PRO A 112 -2.66 3.16 18.26
C PRO A 112 -4.06 3.76 18.09
N LEU A 113 -4.40 4.32 16.92
CA LEU A 113 -5.73 4.89 16.70
C LEU A 113 -6.84 3.83 16.80
N ILE A 114 -6.62 2.65 16.20
CA ILE A 114 -7.58 1.54 16.26
C ILE A 114 -7.71 1.02 17.70
N LEU A 115 -6.59 0.88 18.43
CA LEU A 115 -6.61 0.45 19.83
C LEU A 115 -7.35 1.44 20.73
N ILE A 116 -7.09 2.74 20.57
CA ILE A 116 -7.76 3.79 21.35
C ILE A 116 -9.25 3.82 21.05
N SER A 117 -9.64 3.71 19.77
CA SER A 117 -11.04 3.56 19.38
C SER A 117 -11.69 2.35 20.07
N PHE A 118 -11.04 1.18 20.02
CA PHE A 118 -11.57 -0.02 20.64
C PHE A 118 -11.81 0.19 22.14
N ILE A 119 -10.84 0.76 22.86
CA ILE A 119 -10.98 1.07 24.29
C ILE A 119 -12.13 2.07 24.54
N LEU A 120 -12.22 3.14 23.75
CA LEU A 120 -13.29 4.13 23.86
C LEU A 120 -14.67 3.57 23.58
N SER A 121 -14.79 2.48 22.81
CA SER A 121 -16.07 1.83 22.54
C SER A 121 -16.62 1.03 23.73
N PHE A 122 -15.78 0.71 24.73
CA PHE A 122 -16.20 -0.02 25.94
C PHE A 122 -16.45 0.90 27.15
N ILE A 123 -16.21 2.20 26.99
CA ILE A 123 -16.45 3.25 28.00
C ILE A 123 -17.75 3.98 27.65
#